data_AF-A0A142Y0R9-F1
#
_entry.id   AF-A0A142Y0R9-F1
#
_cell.length_a   1.000
_cell.length_b   1.000
_cell.length_c   1.000
_cell.angle_alpha   90.00
_cell.angle_beta   90.00
_cell.angle_gamma   90.00
#
_symmetry.space_group_name_H-M   'P 1'
#
loop_
_entity.id
_entity.type
_entity.pdbx_description
1 polymer ?
#
loop_
_entity_poly.entity_id
_entity_poly.type
_entity_poly.pdbx_seq_one_letter_code
_entity_poly.pdbx_strand_id
1 'polypeptide(L)'
;MSRLGSFGSGVLVGIVALYVAMHYTLLHADDGIHLIPKITAKLENPYQDIRGYKLAHWQSKQSLALAVVRANKGYLMSDPSLLTFRENAQNVLAKYRIPSPKPTNQLVSSPANGL
;
A
#
# COMPACT_ATOMS: atom_id res chain seq x y z
N MET A 1 25.67 11.51 -27.70
CA MET A 1 24.95 11.29 -26.43
C MET A 1 25.99 11.04 -25.35
N SER A 2 26.19 11.99 -24.44
CA SER A 2 27.25 11.95 -23.43
C SER A 2 26.99 10.83 -22.42
N ARG A 3 27.97 9.93 -22.23
CA ARG A 3 27.89 8.75 -21.36
C ARG A 3 27.56 9.08 -19.89
N LEU A 4 27.83 10.32 -19.47
CA LEU A 4 27.42 10.84 -18.16
C LEU A 4 25.89 11.01 -18.04
N GLY A 5 25.19 11.33 -19.14
CA GLY A 5 23.73 11.46 -19.14
C GLY A 5 23.03 10.15 -18.84
N SER A 6 23.48 9.04 -19.46
CA SER A 6 22.95 7.70 -19.19
C SER A 6 23.27 7.20 -17.77
N PHE A 7 24.39 7.63 -17.20
CA PHE A 7 24.74 7.30 -15.82
C PHE A 7 23.83 8.05 -14.83
N GLY A 8 23.67 9.36 -15.01
CA GLY A 8 22.78 10.18 -14.18
C GLY A 8 21.34 9.70 -14.23
N SER A 9 20.84 9.31 -15.40
CA SER A 9 19.49 8.72 -15.52
C SER A 9 19.38 7.40 -14.76
N GLY A 10 20.41 6.55 -14.80
CA GLY A 10 20.44 5.31 -14.03
C GLY A 10 20.38 5.55 -12.52
N VAL A 11 21.12 6.54 -12.01
CA VAL A 11 21.08 6.93 -10.60
C VAL A 11 19.70 7.44 -10.19
N LEU A 12 19.09 8.31 -11.00
CA LEU A 12 17.75 8.82 -10.72
C LEU A 12 16.71 7.70 -10.69
N VAL A 13 16.75 6.78 -11.65
CA VAL A 13 15.87 5.61 -11.69
C VAL A 13 16.09 4.74 -10.44
N GLY A 14 17.34 4.52 -10.02
CA GLY A 14 17.66 3.77 -8.80
C GLY A 14 17.08 4.41 -7.53
N ILE A 15 17.23 5.73 -7.37
CA ILE A 15 16.68 6.48 -6.23
C ILE A 15 15.15 6.36 -6.19
N VAL A 16 14.49 6.56 -7.34
CA VAL A 16 13.02 6.45 -7.43
C VAL A 16 12.55 5.03 -7.14
N ALA A 17 13.22 4.01 -7.71
CA ALA A 17 12.88 2.61 -7.46
C ALA A 17 13.03 2.23 -5.99
N LEU A 18 14.13 2.66 -5.35
CA LEU A 18 14.37 2.42 -3.92
C LEU A 18 13.31 3.10 -3.05
N TYR A 19 12.98 4.35 -3.35
CA TYR A 19 11.92 5.09 -2.67
C TYR A 19 10.58 4.33 -2.75
N VAL A 20 10.19 3.89 -3.95
CA VAL A 20 8.95 3.13 -4.13
C VAL A 20 8.99 1.82 -3.32
N ALA A 21 10.08 1.06 -3.39
CA ALA A 21 10.21 -0.21 -2.67
C ALA A 21 10.17 -0.04 -1.13
N MET A 22 10.65 1.10 -0.61
CA MET A 22 10.60 1.42 0.82
C MET A 22 9.22 1.87 1.28
N HIS A 23 8.46 2.56 0.43
CA HIS A 23 7.18 3.17 0.79
C HIS A 23 5.97 2.32 0.41
N TYR A 24 6.10 1.37 -0.52
CA TYR A 24 5.00 0.56 -1.02
C TYR A 24 5.32 -0.93 -0.97
N THR A 25 4.29 -1.73 -0.76
CA THR A 25 4.29 -3.19 -0.93
C THR A 25 3.32 -3.55 -2.05
N LEU A 26 3.74 -4.45 -2.92
CA LEU A 26 2.89 -5.13 -3.89
C LEU A 26 2.22 -6.32 -3.21
N LEU A 27 0.90 -6.29 -3.11
CA LEU A 27 0.09 -7.41 -2.67
C LEU A 27 -0.48 -8.16 -3.85
N HIS A 28 -0.29 -9.47 -3.92
CA HIS A 28 -0.99 -10.32 -4.85
C HIS A 28 -2.17 -10.96 -4.12
N ALA A 29 -3.39 -10.64 -4.57
CA ALA A 29 -4.65 -11.13 -4.04
C ALA A 29 -5.40 -11.91 -5.13
N ASP A 30 -6.57 -12.45 -4.80
CA ASP A 30 -7.37 -13.25 -5.73
C ASP A 30 -7.91 -12.42 -6.91
N ASP A 31 -8.07 -11.11 -6.73
CA ASP A 31 -8.52 -10.14 -7.75
C ASP A 31 -7.37 -9.49 -8.54
N GLY A 32 -6.12 -9.67 -8.12
CA GLY A 32 -4.94 -9.20 -8.84
C GLY A 32 -3.85 -8.58 -7.97
N ILE A 33 -3.10 -7.63 -8.53
CA ILE A 33 -1.96 -6.99 -7.86
C ILE A 33 -2.34 -5.61 -7.34
N HIS A 34 -2.14 -5.37 -6.04
CA HIS A 34 -2.52 -4.17 -5.33
C HIS A 34 -1.29 -3.51 -4.70
N LEU A 35 -1.02 -2.26 -5.10
CA LEU A 35 -0.06 -1.43 -4.38
C LEU A 35 -0.68 -0.98 -3.04
N ILE A 36 0.03 -1.21 -1.94
CA ILE A 36 -0.33 -0.75 -0.60
C ILE A 36 0.79 0.12 -0.03
N PRO A 37 0.49 1.36 0.38
CA PRO A 37 1.46 2.18 1.09
C PRO A 37 1.73 1.61 2.48
N LYS A 38 3.02 1.46 2.81
CA LYS A 38 3.49 0.97 4.11
C LYS A 38 3.26 2.03 5.18
N ILE A 39 3.02 1.57 6.42
CA ILE A 39 2.92 2.47 7.59
C ILE A 39 4.29 3.01 7.97
N THR A 40 5.31 2.16 7.90
CA THR A 40 6.71 2.52 8.19
C THR A 40 7.54 2.28 6.94
N ALA A 41 8.29 3.29 6.49
CA ALA A 41 9.16 3.17 5.34
C ALA A 41 10.35 2.25 5.68
N LYS A 42 10.28 1.01 5.20
CA LYS A 42 11.30 -0.02 5.40
C LYS A 42 11.45 -0.85 4.13
N LEU A 43 12.68 -1.23 3.82
CA LEU A 43 12.99 -2.14 2.73
C LEU A 43 12.78 -3.60 3.16
N GLU A 44 11.58 -3.89 3.63
CA GLU A 44 11.16 -5.22 4.04
C GLU A 44 9.99 -5.64 3.15
N ASN A 45 10.06 -6.87 2.63
CA ASN A 45 9.03 -7.55 1.84
C ASN A 45 8.31 -6.63 0.82
N PRO A 46 8.99 -6.24 -0.28
CA PRO A 46 8.41 -5.39 -1.31
C PRO A 46 7.26 -6.07 -2.08
N TYR A 47 7.20 -7.41 -2.05
CA TYR A 47 6.15 -8.23 -2.63
C TYR A 47 5.64 -9.23 -1.61
N GLN A 48 4.32 -9.41 -1.55
CA GLN A 48 3.71 -10.39 -0.68
C GLN A 48 2.46 -10.98 -1.32
N ASP A 49 2.44 -12.31 -1.40
CA ASP A 49 1.25 -13.05 -1.81
C ASP A 49 0.33 -13.25 -0.60
N ILE A 50 -0.91 -12.80 -0.74
CA ILE A 50 -1.95 -12.91 0.29
C ILE A 50 -3.09 -13.82 -0.15
N ARG A 51 -2.97 -14.50 -1.29
CA ARG A 51 -3.95 -15.51 -1.71
C ARG A 51 -4.01 -16.62 -0.67
N GLY A 52 -5.20 -16.88 -0.16
CA GLY A 52 -5.41 -17.87 0.92
C GLY A 52 -4.92 -17.44 2.31
N TYR A 53 -4.63 -16.15 2.55
CA TYR A 53 -4.33 -15.66 3.90
C TYR A 53 -5.52 -15.84 4.84
N LYS A 54 -5.35 -16.72 5.83
CA LYS A 54 -6.24 -16.90 6.99
C LYS A 54 -5.96 -15.89 8.11
N LEU A 55 -6.85 -15.82 9.09
CA LEU A 55 -6.73 -14.97 10.28
C LEU A 55 -5.37 -15.06 10.98
N ALA A 56 -4.82 -16.27 11.16
CA ALA A 56 -3.52 -16.45 11.80
C ALA A 56 -2.38 -15.69 11.08
N HIS A 57 -2.41 -15.64 9.74
CA HIS A 57 -1.40 -14.92 8.97
C HIS A 57 -1.54 -13.40 9.13
N TRP A 58 -2.77 -12.89 9.15
CA TRP A 58 -3.02 -11.47 9.40
C TRP A 58 -2.66 -11.05 10.83
N GLN A 59 -2.92 -11.91 11.82
CA GLN A 59 -2.50 -11.71 13.20
C GLN A 59 -0.98 -11.72 13.34
N SER A 60 -0.27 -12.59 12.61
CA SER A 60 1.20 -12.59 12.60
C SER A 60 1.79 -11.33 11.95
N LYS A 61 1.03 -10.65 11.08
CA LYS A 61 1.46 -9.47 10.32
C LYS A 61 0.53 -8.28 10.53
N GLN A 62 0.36 -7.86 11.78
CA GLN A 62 -0.53 -6.75 12.16
C GLN A 62 -0.20 -5.44 11.44
N SER A 63 1.08 -5.15 11.21
CA SER A 63 1.53 -3.95 10.49
C SER A 63 1.00 -3.92 9.05
N LEU A 64 1.02 -5.06 8.36
CA LEU A 64 0.47 -5.21 7.02
C LEU A 64 -1.05 -5.05 7.03
N ALA A 65 -1.71 -5.68 8.00
CA ALA A 65 -3.16 -5.58 8.12
C ALA A 65 -3.63 -4.13 8.29
N LEU A 66 -2.98 -3.39 9.19
CA LEU A 66 -3.24 -1.98 9.38
C LEU A 66 -2.98 -1.18 8.10
N ALA A 67 -1.92 -1.49 7.34
CA ALA A 67 -1.61 -0.82 6.08
C ALA A 67 -2.71 -1.03 5.02
N VAL A 68 -3.21 -2.27 4.90
CA VAL A 68 -4.30 -2.64 3.98
C VAL A 68 -5.60 -1.92 4.34
N VAL A 69 -5.98 -1.92 5.61
CA VAL A 69 -7.18 -1.23 6.10
C VAL A 69 -7.05 0.29 5.91
N ARG A 70 -5.89 0.86 6.24
CA ARG A 70 -5.60 2.29 6.02
C ARG A 70 -5.67 2.68 4.54
N ALA A 71 -5.22 1.81 3.66
CA ALA A 71 -5.29 2.00 2.20
C ALA A 71 -6.71 1.84 1.62
N ASN A 72 -7.73 1.69 2.47
CA ASN A 72 -9.12 1.42 2.08
C ASN A 72 -9.26 0.15 1.23
N LYS A 73 -8.34 -0.81 1.40
CA LYS A 73 -8.36 -2.12 0.73
C LYS A 73 -8.71 -3.25 1.68
N GLY A 74 -9.50 -2.96 2.72
CA GLY A 74 -9.97 -3.97 3.68
C GLY A 74 -10.86 -5.06 3.07
N TYR A 75 -11.29 -4.92 1.81
CA TYR A 75 -11.95 -5.99 1.05
C TYR A 75 -11.00 -7.14 0.68
N LEU A 76 -9.68 -6.90 0.66
CA LEU A 76 -8.66 -7.96 0.49
C LEU A 76 -8.65 -8.95 1.67
N MET A 77 -9.34 -8.60 2.76
CA MET A 77 -9.62 -9.45 3.93
C MET A 77 -11.09 -9.87 3.92
N SER A 78 -11.53 -10.50 2.84
CA SER A 78 -12.96 -10.82 2.59
C SER A 78 -13.49 -11.99 3.42
N ASP A 79 -12.63 -12.77 4.07
CA ASP A 79 -13.05 -13.88 4.93
C ASP A 79 -13.90 -13.36 6.11
N PRO A 80 -15.12 -13.87 6.32
CA PRO A 80 -16.00 -13.47 7.42
C PRO A 80 -15.35 -13.57 8.81
N SER A 81 -14.40 -14.49 9.00
CA SER A 81 -13.63 -14.62 10.25
C SER A 81 -12.73 -13.42 10.56
N LEU A 82 -12.48 -12.55 9.58
CA LEU A 82 -11.65 -11.36 9.69
C LEU A 82 -12.44 -10.09 10.03
N LEU A 83 -13.78 -10.14 10.10
CA LEU A 83 -14.62 -8.95 10.32
C LEU A 83 -14.24 -8.21 11.61
N THR A 84 -14.21 -8.92 12.74
CA THR A 84 -13.83 -8.35 14.04
C THR A 84 -12.39 -7.83 14.05
N PHE A 85 -11.48 -8.52 13.35
CA PHE A 85 -10.10 -8.08 13.22
C PHE A 85 -9.98 -6.76 12.43
N ARG A 86 -10.74 -6.64 11.34
CA ARG A 86 -10.81 -5.43 10.51
C ARG A 86 -11.39 -4.24 11.29
N GLU A 87 -12.46 -4.46 12.05
CA GLU A 87 -13.05 -3.44 12.93
C GLU A 87 -12.05 -2.95 13.99
N ASN A 88 -11.34 -3.87 14.64
CA ASN A 88 -10.29 -3.53 15.59
C ASN A 88 -9.16 -2.72 14.93
N ALA A 89 -8.73 -3.10 13.74
CA ALA A 89 -7.73 -2.35 12.98
C ALA A 89 -8.22 -0.92 12.63
N GLN A 90 -9.49 -0.76 12.23
CA GLN A 90 -10.09 0.55 11.99
C GLN A 90 -10.14 1.41 13.26
N ASN A 91 -10.53 0.83 14.39
CA ASN A 91 -10.55 1.51 15.69
C ASN A 91 -9.15 2.01 16.10
N VAL A 92 -8.12 1.19 15.89
CA VAL A 92 -6.73 1.59 16.10
C VAL A 92 -6.36 2.78 15.21
N LEU A 93 -6.61 2.68 13.90
CA LEU A 93 -6.28 3.76 12.95
C LEU A 93 -6.99 5.08 13.27
N ALA A 94 -8.27 5.01 13.65
CA ALA A 94 -9.07 6.16 14.06
C ALA A 94 -8.50 6.82 15.33
N LYS A 95 -8.10 6.01 16.33
CA LYS A 95 -7.51 6.49 17.59
C LYS A 95 -6.19 7.26 17.36
N TYR A 96 -5.37 6.81 16.42
CA TYR A 96 -4.08 7.44 16.12
C TYR A 96 -4.15 8.51 15.01
N ARG A 97 -5.35 8.86 14.54
CA ARG A 97 -5.63 9.86 13.48
C ARG A 97 -4.67 9.75 12.31
N ILE A 98 -4.37 8.53 11.86
CA ILE A 98 -3.47 8.31 10.74
C ILE A 98 -4.26 8.55 9.44
N PRO A 99 -3.99 9.62 8.68
CA PRO A 99 -4.76 9.91 7.47
C PRO A 99 -4.58 8.80 6.44
N SER A 100 -5.70 8.35 5.87
CA SER A 100 -5.71 7.43 4.73
C SER A 100 -5.12 8.12 3.50
N PRO A 101 -4.29 7.43 2.70
CA PRO A 101 -3.89 7.94 1.39
C PRO A 101 -5.13 8.21 0.54
N LYS A 102 -5.20 9.40 -0.09
CA LYS A 102 -6.30 9.71 -1.01
C LYS A 102 -6.29 8.70 -2.18
N PRO A 103 -7.46 8.16 -2.57
CA PRO A 103 -7.54 7.26 -3.73
C PRO A 103 -7.10 8.01 -5.00
N THR A 104 -6.14 7.45 -5.73
CA THR A 104 -5.53 8.01 -6.95
C THR A 104 -6.54 8.38 -8.04
N ASN A 105 -7.74 7.79 -8.02
CA ASN A 105 -8.81 8.08 -8.98
C ASN A 105 -9.43 9.49 -8.81
N GLN A 106 -9.10 10.23 -7.75
CA GLN A 106 -9.56 11.62 -7.57
C GLN A 106 -8.59 12.70 -8.07
N LEU A 107 -7.45 12.33 -8.68
CA LEU A 107 -6.55 13.29 -9.32
C LEU A 107 -6.89 13.55 -10.80
N VAL A 108 -7.80 12.76 -11.39
CA VAL A 108 -8.16 12.84 -12.82
C VAL A 108 -9.48 13.59 -13.05
N SER A 109 -10.25 13.89 -11.99
CA SER A 109 -11.59 14.48 -12.11
C SER A 109 -11.69 15.93 -11.63
N SER A 110 -10.62 16.72 -11.74
CA SER A 110 -10.78 18.18 -11.71
C SER A 110 -11.02 18.64 -13.15
N PRO A 111 -12.27 18.80 -13.63
CA PRO A 111 -12.48 19.57 -14.83
C PRO A 111 -12.00 20.99 -14.52
N ALA A 112 -10.97 21.40 -15.25
CA ALA A 112 -10.64 22.81 -15.42
C ALA A 112 -11.80 23.45 -16.21
N ASN A 113 -12.93 23.66 -15.54
CA ASN A 113 -14.04 24.44 -16.07
C ASN A 113 -13.93 25.82 -15.44
N GLY A 114 -13.66 26.78 -16.31
CA GLY A 114 -13.41 28.16 -15.97
C GLY A 114 -14.60 28.82 -15.29
N LEU A 115 -14.25 29.86 -14.54
CA LEU A 115 -14.65 31.25 -14.78
C LEU A 115 -13.58 32.15 -14.18
#